data_AF-A0A497QWT2-F1
#
_entry.id   AF-A0A497QWT2-F1
#
_cell.length_a   1.000
_cell.length_b   1.000
_cell.length_c   1.000
_cell.angle_alpha   90.00
_cell.angle_beta   90.00
_cell.angle_gamma   90.00
#
_symmetry.space_group_name_H-M   'P 1'
#
loop_
_entity.id
_entity.type
_entity.pdbx_description
1 polymer ?
#
loop_
_entity_poly.entity_id
_entity_poly.type
_entity_poly.pdbx_seq_one_letter_code
_entity_poly.pdbx_strand_id
1 'polypeptide(L)'
;MGRTKTHVSIRLKRNVNHIPSGCWEWNKALFKDGYGQIQEGGKSQRAHRVSYTTFVGAIPKGIKVCHKCDNPKCINPNHLFLGTDAENMRDRDNKGRGPQGERNGNSKLSEAEVSTIRVLRGYGYNQLRVAEFFNVSVITVSRIHRKLLWKKIDDIRGNLQWLKDTLGLTTYRVVDKTYQRMDQAIDWIEKNNLEEELRKEVIELWQEVEEAFQHKRKKKKR
;
A
#
# COMPACT_ATOMS: atom_id res chain seq x y z
N MET A 1 42.00 22.02 -9.37
CA MET A 1 41.49 23.04 -8.43
C MET A 1 40.14 22.62 -7.87
N GLY A 2 40.04 22.40 -6.55
CA GLY A 2 38.80 22.00 -5.89
C GLY A 2 37.79 23.15 -5.82
N ARG A 3 36.49 22.85 -5.97
CA ARG A 3 35.42 23.85 -5.92
C ARG A 3 35.16 24.26 -4.46
N THR A 4 35.11 25.56 -4.17
CA THR A 4 34.84 26.07 -2.82
C THR A 4 33.33 26.05 -2.50
N LYS A 5 32.97 26.00 -1.20
CA LYS A 5 31.56 25.95 -0.75
C LYS A 5 30.71 27.11 -1.28
N THR A 6 31.29 28.30 -1.47
CA THR A 6 30.62 29.48 -2.02
C THR A 6 30.11 29.26 -3.44
N HIS A 7 30.83 28.49 -4.27
CA HIS A 7 30.35 28.17 -5.62
C HIS A 7 29.21 27.14 -5.62
N VAL A 8 29.18 26.25 -4.63
CA VAL A 8 28.13 25.21 -4.53
C VAL A 8 26.80 25.84 -4.11
N SER A 9 26.80 26.74 -3.13
CA SER A 9 25.58 27.41 -2.66
C SER A 9 24.89 28.22 -3.76
N ILE A 10 25.67 28.93 -4.59
CA ILE A 10 25.19 29.66 -5.77
C ILE A 10 24.55 28.71 -6.77
N ARG A 11 25.22 27.59 -7.10
CA ARG A 11 24.69 26.58 -8.02
C ARG A 11 23.39 25.96 -7.51
N LEU A 12 23.27 25.72 -6.20
CA LEU A 12 22.05 25.19 -5.61
C LEU A 12 20.89 26.18 -5.79
N LYS A 13 21.10 27.44 -5.39
CA LYS A 13 20.07 28.50 -5.46
C LYS A 13 19.68 28.88 -6.90
N ARG A 14 20.61 28.84 -7.86
CA ARG A 14 20.33 29.20 -9.27
C ARG A 14 19.50 28.14 -10.01
N ASN A 15 19.48 26.90 -9.52
CA ASN A 15 18.91 25.76 -10.26
C ASN A 15 17.66 25.20 -9.58
N VAL A 16 16.90 26.05 -8.89
CA VAL A 16 15.63 25.68 -8.27
C VAL A 16 14.48 26.51 -8.79
N ASN A 17 13.31 25.89 -8.88
CA ASN A 17 12.03 26.56 -9.03
C ASN A 17 11.38 26.67 -7.65
N HIS A 18 10.96 27.87 -7.26
CA HIS A 18 10.19 28.06 -6.04
C HIS A 18 8.71 27.81 -6.33
N ILE A 19 8.09 26.92 -5.56
CA ILE A 19 6.67 26.58 -5.70
C ILE A 19 5.87 26.99 -4.45
N PRO A 20 4.52 27.16 -4.54
CA PRO A 20 3.70 27.67 -3.43
C PRO A 20 3.82 26.89 -2.11
N SER A 21 4.20 25.60 -2.15
CA SER A 21 4.45 24.79 -0.94
C SER A 21 5.72 25.18 -0.18
N GLY A 22 6.48 26.19 -0.63
CA GLY A 22 7.77 26.58 -0.07
C GLY A 22 8.93 25.68 -0.49
N CYS A 23 8.68 24.65 -1.32
CA CYS A 23 9.74 23.80 -1.84
C CYS A 23 10.62 24.55 -2.83
N TRP A 24 11.91 24.20 -2.81
CA TRP A 24 12.88 24.61 -3.82
C TRP A 24 13.12 23.41 -4.73
N GLU A 25 12.33 23.29 -5.80
CA GLU A 25 12.38 22.13 -6.68
C GLU A 25 13.60 22.18 -7.59
N TRP A 26 14.44 21.16 -7.52
CA TRP A 26 15.60 21.02 -8.40
C TRP A 26 15.18 20.97 -9.88
N ASN A 27 15.67 21.92 -10.67
CA ASN A 27 15.30 22.10 -12.07
C ASN A 27 16.42 21.65 -13.04
N LYS A 28 17.14 20.58 -12.67
CA LYS A 28 18.18 19.94 -13.49
C LYS A 28 17.99 18.42 -13.47
N ALA A 29 19.02 17.67 -13.85
CA ALA A 29 18.99 16.22 -13.91
C ALA A 29 18.47 15.59 -12.61
N LEU A 30 17.74 14.49 -12.76
CA LEU A 30 17.18 13.68 -11.68
C LEU A 30 17.72 12.24 -11.78
N PHE A 31 17.86 11.57 -10.64
CA PHE A 31 18.03 10.13 -10.60
C PHE A 31 16.71 9.42 -10.96
N LYS A 32 16.78 8.11 -11.29
CA LYS A 32 15.60 7.28 -11.62
C LYS A 32 14.53 7.27 -10.52
N ASP A 33 14.92 7.48 -9.27
CA ASP A 33 14.03 7.54 -8.11
C ASP A 33 13.50 8.97 -7.82
N GLY A 34 13.68 9.91 -8.75
CA GLY A 34 13.09 11.25 -8.73
C GLY A 34 13.88 12.31 -7.96
N TYR A 35 14.99 11.94 -7.30
CA TYR A 35 15.80 12.89 -6.54
C TYR A 35 16.69 13.73 -7.44
N GLY A 36 16.87 15.01 -7.08
CA GLY A 36 17.79 15.90 -7.78
C GLY A 36 19.23 15.39 -7.82
N GLN A 37 19.87 15.52 -8.97
CA GLN A 37 21.25 15.11 -9.23
C GLN A 37 22.14 16.35 -9.43
N ILE A 38 23.27 16.40 -8.70
CA ILE A 38 24.28 17.46 -8.82
C ILE A 38 25.69 16.86 -8.88
N GLN A 39 26.56 17.44 -9.71
CA GLN A 39 27.98 17.07 -9.75
C GLN A 39 28.76 17.90 -8.73
N GLU A 40 29.35 17.26 -7.72
CA GLU A 40 30.12 17.92 -6.67
C GLU A 40 31.30 17.05 -6.22
N GLY A 41 32.48 17.67 -6.04
CA GLY A 41 33.71 16.92 -5.73
C GLY A 41 34.11 15.87 -6.78
N GLY A 42 33.78 16.11 -8.06
CA GLY A 42 34.05 15.16 -9.15
C GLY A 42 33.12 13.94 -9.19
N LYS A 43 32.09 13.89 -8.35
CA LYS A 43 31.14 12.76 -8.28
C LYS A 43 29.71 13.24 -8.41
N SER A 44 28.87 12.37 -8.96
CA SER A 44 27.43 12.60 -8.98
C SER A 44 26.84 12.35 -7.60
N GLN A 45 26.13 13.33 -7.04
CA GLN A 45 25.56 13.31 -5.71
C GLN A 45 24.09 13.73 -5.72
N ARG A 46 23.36 13.36 -4.65
CA ARG A 46 21.98 13.80 -4.46
C ARG A 46 21.95 15.26 -4.02
N ALA A 47 21.24 16.10 -4.77
CA ALA A 47 21.20 17.54 -4.59
C ALA A 47 20.71 17.96 -3.20
N HIS A 48 19.72 17.26 -2.64
CA HIS A 48 19.23 17.56 -1.28
C HIS A 48 20.29 17.32 -0.19
N ARG A 49 21.15 16.28 -0.34
CA ARG A 49 22.25 16.03 0.61
C ARG A 49 23.31 17.12 0.51
N VAL A 50 23.67 17.50 -0.72
CA VAL A 50 24.61 18.61 -0.96
C VAL A 50 24.04 19.91 -0.39
N SER A 51 22.75 20.17 -0.57
CA SER A 51 22.05 21.32 0.01
C SER A 51 22.12 21.31 1.54
N TYR A 52 21.80 20.19 2.18
CA TYR A 52 21.91 20.05 3.64
C TYR A 52 23.33 20.32 4.13
N THR A 53 24.36 19.72 3.51
CA THR A 53 25.76 19.95 3.90
C THR A 53 26.26 21.38 3.67
N THR A 54 25.64 22.08 2.72
CA THR A 54 26.03 23.44 2.33
C THR A 54 25.39 24.49 3.23
N PHE A 55 24.11 24.30 3.59
CA PHE A 55 23.32 25.31 4.32
C PHE A 55 23.06 24.96 5.79
N VAL A 56 23.17 23.69 6.18
CA VAL A 56 22.85 23.23 7.54
C VAL A 56 24.10 22.71 8.25
N GLY A 57 24.76 21.68 7.72
CA GLY A 57 25.96 21.12 8.35
C GLY A 57 26.29 19.69 7.95
N ALA A 58 27.30 19.12 8.59
CA ALA A 58 27.78 17.77 8.29
C ALA A 58 26.69 16.72 8.51
N ILE A 59 26.66 15.69 7.67
CA ILE A 59 25.78 14.53 7.80
C ILE A 59 26.58 13.43 8.53
N PRO A 60 26.19 13.01 9.75
CA PRO A 60 26.89 11.94 10.45
C PRO A 60 26.88 10.62 9.67
N LYS A 61 27.87 9.75 9.93
CA LYS A 61 27.94 8.43 9.29
C LYS A 61 26.70 7.60 9.63
N GLY A 62 26.10 6.96 8.63
CA GLY A 62 24.89 6.14 8.79
C GLY A 62 23.58 6.93 8.85
N ILE A 63 23.61 8.27 8.82
CA ILE A 63 22.43 9.12 8.88
C ILE A 63 22.00 9.57 7.47
N LYS A 64 20.68 9.59 7.24
CA LYS A 64 20.06 10.04 5.99
C LYS A 64 19.52 11.45 6.14
N VAL A 65 19.40 12.14 5.00
CA VAL A 65 18.72 13.43 4.91
C VAL A 65 17.34 13.13 4.34
N CYS A 66 16.30 13.40 5.13
CA CYS A 66 14.91 13.11 4.83
C CYS A 66 14.14 14.40 4.54
N HIS A 67 13.04 14.29 3.80
CA HIS A 67 12.17 15.41 3.44
C HIS A 67 10.96 15.48 4.37
N LYS A 68 10.69 16.65 4.94
CA LYS A 68 9.42 16.93 5.63
C LYS A 68 8.26 17.08 4.66
N CYS A 69 8.54 17.61 3.47
CA CYS A 69 7.56 17.94 2.43
C CYS A 69 7.30 16.80 1.45
N ASP A 70 8.03 15.68 1.58
CA ASP A 70 7.81 14.47 0.78
C ASP A 70 7.93 14.64 -0.74
N ASN A 71 8.68 15.68 -1.15
CA ASN A 71 8.97 15.99 -2.54
C ASN A 71 10.45 15.67 -2.83
N PRO A 72 10.78 14.58 -3.55
CA PRO A 72 12.15 14.17 -3.84
C PRO A 72 12.99 15.23 -4.59
N LYS A 73 12.33 16.13 -5.35
CA LYS A 73 12.99 17.22 -6.07
C LYS A 73 13.35 18.38 -5.15
N CYS A 74 12.72 18.50 -3.99
CA CYS A 74 12.95 19.62 -3.08
C CYS A 74 14.37 19.57 -2.50
N ILE A 75 15.07 20.71 -2.54
CA ILE A 75 16.38 20.88 -1.89
C ILE A 75 16.38 22.00 -0.85
N ASN A 76 15.21 22.52 -0.45
CA ASN A 76 15.12 23.57 0.55
C ASN A 76 15.64 23.05 1.91
N PRO A 77 16.73 23.61 2.48
CA PRO A 77 17.31 23.11 3.73
C PRO A 77 16.31 23.11 4.91
N ASN A 78 15.34 24.02 4.93
CA ASN A 78 14.30 24.06 5.99
C ASN A 78 13.31 22.88 5.90
N HIS A 79 13.20 22.28 4.71
CA HIS A 79 12.37 21.10 4.46
C HIS A 79 13.14 19.78 4.65
N LEU A 80 14.42 19.85 5.04
CA LEU A 80 15.27 18.69 5.25
C LEU A 80 15.55 18.47 6.73
N PHE A 81 15.71 17.21 7.13
CA PHE A 81 16.12 16.82 8.48
C PHE A 81 16.98 15.57 8.44
N LEU A 82 17.72 15.31 9.52
CA LEU A 82 18.49 14.09 9.68
C LEU A 82 17.62 13.00 10.30
N GLY A 83 17.65 11.81 9.72
CA GLY A 83 16.92 10.65 10.22
C GLY A 83 17.68 9.35 10.00
N THR A 84 17.45 8.41 10.89
CA THR A 84 17.83 7.01 10.72
C THR A 84 16.92 6.31 9.72
N ASP A 85 17.34 5.14 9.23
CA ASP A 85 16.48 4.30 8.40
C ASP A 85 15.19 3.88 9.11
N ALA A 86 15.28 3.58 10.41
CA ALA A 86 14.12 3.21 11.22
C ALA A 86 13.11 4.36 11.33
N GLU A 87 13.57 5.59 11.53
CA GLU A 87 12.70 6.77 11.59
C GLU A 87 12.07 7.08 10.23
N ASN A 88 12.83 6.98 9.14
CA ASN A 88 12.31 7.20 7.79
C ASN A 88 11.26 6.14 7.40
N MET A 89 11.47 4.88 7.78
CA MET A 89 10.47 3.82 7.59
C MET A 89 9.22 4.07 8.44
N ARG A 90 9.39 4.46 9.71
CA ARG A 90 8.27 4.78 10.60
C ARG A 90 7.45 5.97 10.08
N ASP A 91 8.09 7.03 9.60
CA ASP A 91 7.42 8.18 9.00
C ASP A 91 6.64 7.80 7.75
N ARG A 92 7.26 7.01 6.85
CA ARG A 92 6.59 6.46 5.65
C ARG A 92 5.34 5.65 6.01
N ASP A 93 5.45 4.79 7.02
CA ASP A 93 4.37 3.91 7.45
C ASP A 93 3.25 4.69 8.16
N ASN A 94 3.59 5.68 9.00
CA ASN A 94 2.64 6.61 9.61
C ASN A 94 1.86 7.42 8.56
N LYS A 95 2.54 7.83 7.48
CA LYS A 95 1.94 8.52 6.33
C LYS A 95 1.20 7.56 5.38
N GLY A 96 1.18 6.26 5.67
CA GLY A 96 0.46 5.25 4.88
C GLY A 96 1.01 5.05 3.47
N ARG A 97 2.30 5.33 3.23
CA ARG A 97 2.93 5.26 1.90
C ARG A 97 3.63 3.95 1.59
N GLY A 98 3.69 3.04 2.57
CA GLY A 98 4.11 1.67 2.31
C GLY A 98 3.10 0.99 1.36
N PRO A 99 3.53 -0.06 0.64
CA PRO A 99 2.59 -0.90 -0.10
C PRO A 99 1.56 -1.49 0.88
N GLN A 100 0.28 -1.35 0.54
CA GLN A 100 -0.84 -1.85 1.34
C GLN A 100 -1.61 -2.92 0.58
N GLY A 101 -2.31 -3.76 1.32
CA GLY A 101 -3.13 -4.83 0.76
C GLY A 101 -2.36 -5.75 -0.18
N GLU A 102 -2.93 -6.05 -1.34
CA GLU A 102 -2.32 -6.92 -2.36
C GLU A 102 -1.01 -6.37 -2.92
N ARG A 103 -0.82 -5.04 -2.90
CA ARG A 103 0.42 -4.42 -3.37
C ARG A 103 1.60 -4.72 -2.45
N ASN A 104 1.35 -5.21 -1.23
CA ASN A 104 2.39 -5.68 -0.35
C ASN A 104 2.87 -7.06 -0.81
N GLY A 105 4.13 -7.16 -1.24
CA GLY A 105 4.71 -8.42 -1.71
C GLY A 105 4.77 -9.55 -0.67
N ASN A 106 4.52 -9.24 0.61
CA ASN A 106 4.37 -10.23 1.67
C ASN A 106 2.90 -10.60 1.97
N SER A 107 1.94 -10.06 1.21
CA SER A 107 0.53 -10.40 1.39
C SER A 107 0.27 -11.84 0.98
N LYS A 108 -0.42 -12.58 1.85
CA LYS A 108 -0.92 -13.93 1.57
C LYS A 108 -2.38 -13.95 1.12
N LEU A 109 -3.06 -12.80 1.23
CA LEU A 109 -4.48 -12.67 0.97
C LEU A 109 -4.72 -11.63 -0.11
N SER A 110 -5.74 -11.88 -0.93
CA SER A 110 -6.38 -10.91 -1.82
C SER A 110 -7.41 -10.07 -1.08
N GLU A 111 -7.82 -8.95 -1.68
CA GLU A 111 -8.94 -8.14 -1.21
C GLU A 111 -10.23 -8.97 -1.16
N ALA A 112 -10.45 -9.84 -2.15
CA ALA A 112 -11.61 -10.73 -2.23
C ALA A 112 -11.68 -11.73 -1.05
N GLU A 113 -10.55 -12.34 -0.72
CA GLU A 113 -10.44 -13.24 0.45
C GLU A 113 -10.65 -12.47 1.76
N VAL A 114 -10.13 -11.24 1.87
CA VAL A 114 -10.31 -10.41 3.07
C VAL A 114 -11.77 -10.00 3.26
N SER A 115 -12.47 -9.63 2.19
CA SER A 115 -13.91 -9.32 2.24
C SER A 115 -14.70 -10.55 2.68
N THR A 116 -14.39 -11.73 2.11
CA THR A 116 -14.99 -13.01 2.53
C THR A 116 -14.75 -13.29 4.03
N ILE A 117 -13.51 -13.14 4.50
CA ILE A 117 -13.16 -13.30 5.93
C ILE A 117 -14.00 -12.37 6.82
N ARG A 118 -14.30 -11.14 6.37
CA ARG A 118 -15.16 -10.21 7.12
C ARG A 118 -16.61 -10.64 7.15
N VAL A 119 -17.14 -11.14 6.04
CA VAL A 119 -18.51 -11.71 5.99
C VAL A 119 -18.63 -12.85 6.99
N LEU A 120 -17.67 -13.78 7.01
CA LEU A 120 -17.66 -14.94 7.92
C LEU A 120 -17.74 -14.57 9.40
N ARG A 121 -17.26 -13.37 9.79
CA ARG A 121 -17.40 -12.86 11.16
C ARG A 121 -18.87 -12.64 11.53
N GLY A 122 -19.64 -12.02 10.64
CA GLY A 122 -21.06 -11.69 10.86
C GLY A 122 -21.92 -12.93 11.06
N TYR A 123 -21.49 -14.05 10.48
CA TYR A 123 -22.17 -15.34 10.53
C TYR A 123 -21.60 -16.30 11.59
N GLY A 124 -20.71 -15.84 12.46
CA GLY A 124 -20.25 -16.59 13.63
C GLY A 124 -19.26 -17.73 13.36
N TYR A 125 -18.60 -17.74 12.20
CA TYR A 125 -17.66 -18.81 11.86
C TYR A 125 -16.38 -18.78 12.71
N ASN A 126 -15.88 -19.97 13.05
CA ASN A 126 -14.70 -20.16 13.89
C ASN A 126 -13.42 -19.66 13.20
N GLN A 127 -12.73 -18.71 13.84
CA GLN A 127 -11.50 -18.11 13.30
C GLN A 127 -10.38 -19.12 13.01
N LEU A 128 -10.31 -20.23 13.73
CA LEU A 128 -9.33 -21.30 13.47
C LEU A 128 -9.57 -21.96 12.11
N ARG A 129 -10.83 -22.30 11.79
CA ARG A 129 -11.19 -22.92 10.51
C ARG A 129 -10.96 -21.96 9.36
N VAL A 130 -11.35 -20.70 9.54
CA VAL A 130 -11.10 -19.63 8.55
C VAL A 130 -9.59 -19.46 8.30
N ALA A 131 -8.80 -19.39 9.36
CA ALA A 131 -7.34 -19.24 9.27
C ALA A 131 -6.68 -20.44 8.56
N GLU A 132 -7.12 -21.66 8.87
CA GLU A 132 -6.64 -22.88 8.25
C GLU A 132 -6.96 -22.94 6.75
N PHE A 133 -8.18 -22.57 6.37
CA PHE A 133 -8.63 -22.55 4.98
C PHE A 133 -7.79 -21.57 4.14
N PHE A 134 -7.63 -20.33 4.60
CA PHE A 134 -6.86 -19.30 3.89
C PHE A 134 -5.35 -19.37 4.15
N ASN A 135 -4.86 -20.39 4.86
CA ASN A 135 -3.43 -20.59 5.18
C ASN A 135 -2.76 -19.36 5.83
N VAL A 136 -3.45 -18.75 6.78
CA VAL A 136 -2.98 -17.58 7.56
C VAL A 136 -3.02 -17.88 9.06
N SER A 137 -2.43 -17.00 9.85
CA SER A 137 -2.53 -17.11 11.32
C SER A 137 -3.93 -16.69 11.79
N VAL A 138 -4.38 -17.28 12.91
CA VAL A 138 -5.62 -16.88 13.60
C VAL A 138 -5.58 -15.40 14.00
N ILE A 139 -4.39 -14.91 14.36
CA ILE A 139 -4.15 -13.49 14.68
C ILE A 139 -4.42 -12.62 13.45
N THR A 140 -4.05 -13.06 12.24
CA THR A 140 -4.35 -12.35 10.99
C THR A 140 -5.86 -12.21 10.80
N VAL A 141 -6.62 -13.29 10.97
CA VAL A 141 -8.09 -13.28 10.89
C VAL A 141 -8.69 -12.32 11.92
N SER A 142 -8.27 -12.42 13.19
CA SER A 142 -8.71 -11.52 14.26
C SER A 142 -8.42 -10.05 13.94
N ARG A 143 -7.24 -9.73 13.40
CA ARG A 143 -6.88 -8.36 13.01
C ARG A 143 -7.68 -7.85 11.81
N ILE A 144 -8.03 -8.71 10.85
CA ILE A 144 -8.94 -8.36 9.74
C ILE A 144 -10.33 -8.05 10.30
N HIS A 145 -10.86 -8.91 11.17
CA HIS A 145 -12.15 -8.74 11.84
C HIS A 145 -12.24 -7.45 12.65
N ARG A 146 -11.15 -7.07 13.32
CA ARG A 146 -11.04 -5.82 14.09
C ARG A 146 -10.69 -4.59 13.23
N LYS A 147 -10.63 -4.73 11.90
CA LYS A 147 -10.20 -3.69 10.96
C LYS A 147 -8.83 -3.06 11.32
N LEU A 148 -7.95 -3.84 11.93
CA LEU A 148 -6.56 -3.47 12.23
C LEU A 148 -5.63 -3.74 11.04
N LEU A 149 -6.06 -4.61 10.11
CA LEU A 149 -5.47 -4.82 8.79
C LEU A 149 -6.51 -4.51 7.70
N TRP A 150 -6.04 -4.17 6.49
CA TRP A 150 -6.88 -3.92 5.32
C TRP A 150 -7.95 -2.84 5.53
N LYS A 151 -7.59 -1.74 6.19
CA LYS A 151 -8.53 -0.69 6.65
C LYS A 151 -9.44 -0.12 5.55
N LYS A 152 -8.92 0.00 4.33
CA LYS A 152 -9.62 0.56 3.16
C LYS A 152 -9.85 -0.56 2.16
N ILE A 153 -10.95 -1.30 2.33
CA ILE A 153 -11.43 -2.29 1.38
C ILE A 153 -12.91 -1.99 1.12
N ASP A 154 -13.33 -2.21 -0.12
CA ASP A 154 -14.72 -2.28 -0.53
C ASP A 154 -15.18 -3.75 -0.42
N ASP A 155 -16.00 -4.03 0.58
CA ASP A 155 -16.45 -5.40 0.86
C ASP A 155 -17.37 -5.92 -0.26
N ILE A 156 -18.19 -5.07 -0.91
CA ILE A 156 -19.07 -5.46 -2.03
C ILE A 156 -18.22 -5.92 -3.21
N ARG A 157 -17.27 -5.09 -3.62
CA ARG A 157 -16.35 -5.41 -4.72
C ARG A 157 -15.59 -6.72 -4.46
N GLY A 158 -15.03 -6.87 -3.26
CA GLY A 158 -14.26 -8.06 -2.90
C GLY A 158 -15.13 -9.32 -2.88
N ASN A 159 -16.36 -9.25 -2.37
CA ASN A 159 -17.29 -10.36 -2.35
C ASN A 159 -17.72 -10.78 -3.77
N LEU A 160 -18.01 -9.82 -4.66
CA LEU A 160 -18.30 -10.11 -6.07
C LEU A 160 -17.12 -10.78 -6.77
N GLN A 161 -15.90 -10.29 -6.50
CA GLN A 161 -14.68 -10.88 -7.06
C GLN A 161 -14.48 -12.31 -6.53
N TRP A 162 -14.71 -12.54 -5.24
CA TRP A 162 -14.62 -13.87 -4.63
C TRP A 162 -15.59 -14.87 -5.28
N LEU A 163 -16.86 -14.50 -5.42
CA LEU A 163 -17.87 -15.35 -6.07
C LEU A 163 -17.46 -15.69 -7.50
N LYS A 164 -17.04 -14.67 -8.27
CA LYS A 164 -16.61 -14.84 -9.66
C LYS A 164 -15.43 -15.81 -9.77
N ASP A 165 -14.37 -15.59 -9.00
CA ASP A 165 -13.15 -16.40 -9.09
C ASP A 165 -13.38 -17.83 -8.60
N THR A 166 -14.11 -17.99 -7.51
CA THR A 166 -14.37 -19.29 -6.88
C THR A 166 -15.28 -20.17 -7.75
N LEU A 167 -16.27 -19.57 -8.42
CA LEU A 167 -17.18 -20.26 -9.34
C LEU A 167 -16.63 -20.37 -10.77
N GLY A 168 -15.47 -19.75 -11.07
CA GLY A 168 -14.90 -19.74 -12.42
C GLY A 168 -15.73 -18.95 -13.45
N LEU A 169 -16.44 -17.91 -13.01
CA LEU A 169 -17.32 -17.12 -13.86
C LEU A 169 -16.53 -16.06 -14.65
N THR A 170 -17.02 -15.73 -15.84
CA THR A 170 -16.49 -14.62 -16.64
C THR A 170 -17.18 -13.29 -16.32
N THR A 171 -18.36 -13.34 -15.69
CA THR A 171 -19.21 -12.20 -15.33
C THR A 171 -19.44 -12.10 -13.82
N TYR A 172 -19.96 -10.97 -13.37
CA TYR A 172 -20.36 -10.75 -11.97
C TYR A 172 -21.84 -11.08 -11.81
N ARG A 173 -22.14 -12.12 -11.04
CA ARG A 173 -23.52 -12.50 -10.68
C ARG A 173 -23.97 -11.69 -9.46
N VAL A 174 -25.21 -11.20 -9.51
CA VAL A 174 -25.89 -10.53 -8.40
C VAL A 174 -27.33 -11.02 -8.39
N VAL A 175 -27.69 -11.90 -7.45
CA VAL A 175 -29.05 -12.45 -7.35
C VAL A 175 -29.49 -13.07 -8.69
N ASP A 176 -30.43 -12.47 -9.40
CA ASP A 176 -31.02 -12.93 -10.66
C ASP A 176 -30.35 -12.32 -11.91
N LYS A 177 -29.34 -11.46 -11.74
CA LYS A 177 -28.70 -10.71 -12.82
C LYS A 177 -27.21 -11.03 -12.96
N THR A 178 -26.69 -10.76 -14.15
CA THR A 178 -25.25 -10.87 -14.45
C THR A 178 -24.75 -9.62 -15.15
N TYR A 179 -23.56 -9.16 -14.78
CA TYR A 179 -22.93 -7.97 -15.32
C TYR A 179 -21.54 -8.29 -15.86
N GLN A 180 -21.20 -7.72 -17.01
CA GLN A 180 -19.86 -7.84 -17.59
C GLN A 180 -18.84 -7.00 -16.83
N ARG A 181 -19.28 -5.87 -16.25
CA ARG A 181 -18.40 -4.92 -15.56
C ARG A 181 -18.73 -4.87 -14.07
N MET A 182 -17.67 -4.75 -13.27
CA MET A 182 -17.75 -4.73 -11.80
C MET A 182 -18.54 -3.53 -11.28
N ASP A 183 -18.32 -2.35 -11.87
CA ASP A 183 -19.00 -1.12 -11.50
C ASP A 183 -20.52 -1.22 -11.68
N GLN A 184 -20.99 -1.85 -12.76
CA GLN A 184 -22.42 -2.06 -12.99
C GLN A 184 -23.06 -2.99 -11.95
N ALA A 185 -22.33 -4.02 -11.52
CA ALA A 185 -22.79 -4.92 -10.46
C ALA A 185 -22.86 -4.19 -9.10
N ILE A 186 -21.83 -3.42 -8.75
CA ILE A 186 -21.79 -2.63 -7.51
C ILE A 186 -22.95 -1.61 -7.49
N ASP A 187 -23.09 -0.83 -8.56
CA ASP A 187 -24.16 0.16 -8.70
C ASP A 187 -25.55 -0.47 -8.51
N TRP A 188 -25.75 -1.67 -9.06
CA TRP A 188 -27.01 -2.38 -8.93
C TRP A 188 -27.27 -2.82 -7.47
N ILE A 189 -26.26 -3.36 -6.79
CA ILE A 189 -26.37 -3.78 -5.39
C ILE A 189 -26.72 -2.58 -4.51
N GLU A 190 -26.01 -1.48 -4.65
CA GLU A 190 -26.20 -0.28 -3.82
C GLU A 190 -27.58 0.34 -4.06
N LYS A 191 -28.00 0.48 -5.33
CA LYS A 191 -29.32 1.06 -5.66
C LYS A 191 -30.50 0.23 -5.15
N ASN A 192 -30.31 -1.09 -5.01
CA ASN A 192 -31.36 -2.01 -4.59
C ASN A 192 -31.17 -2.53 -3.15
N ASN A 193 -30.16 -2.05 -2.42
CA ASN A 193 -29.80 -2.50 -1.06
C ASN A 193 -29.56 -4.01 -0.92
N LEU A 194 -28.93 -4.63 -1.92
CA LEU A 194 -28.74 -6.10 -1.99
C LEU A 194 -27.45 -6.60 -1.30
N GLU A 195 -26.90 -5.83 -0.36
CA GLU A 195 -25.62 -6.18 0.26
C GLU A 195 -25.74 -7.46 1.13
N GLU A 196 -26.86 -7.64 1.81
CA GLU A 196 -27.06 -8.81 2.66
C GLU A 196 -27.31 -10.07 1.85
N GLU A 197 -28.00 -9.97 0.71
CA GLU A 197 -28.16 -11.04 -0.27
C GLU A 197 -26.79 -11.47 -0.83
N LEU A 198 -25.95 -10.51 -1.21
CA LEU A 198 -24.58 -10.82 -1.64
C LEU A 198 -23.79 -11.55 -0.54
N ARG A 199 -23.91 -11.12 0.71
CA ARG A 199 -23.24 -11.79 1.84
C ARG A 199 -23.73 -13.22 2.03
N LYS A 200 -25.04 -13.48 1.88
CA LYS A 200 -25.60 -14.83 1.94
C LYS A 200 -25.03 -15.73 0.84
N GLU A 201 -24.97 -15.25 -0.40
CA GLU A 201 -24.36 -16.01 -1.51
C GLU A 201 -22.89 -16.36 -1.22
N VAL A 202 -22.12 -15.41 -0.64
CA VAL A 202 -20.73 -15.67 -0.23
C VAL A 202 -20.65 -16.76 0.84
N ILE A 203 -21.56 -16.75 1.81
CA ILE A 203 -21.60 -17.77 2.87
C ILE A 203 -21.96 -19.14 2.33
N GLU A 204 -22.99 -19.24 1.49
CA GLU A 204 -23.41 -20.50 0.86
C GLU A 204 -22.25 -21.12 0.08
N LEU A 205 -21.59 -20.32 -0.78
CA LEU A 205 -20.43 -20.79 -1.52
C LEU A 205 -19.26 -21.17 -0.60
N TRP A 206 -19.01 -20.40 0.46
CA TRP A 206 -17.94 -20.72 1.39
C TRP A 206 -18.16 -22.07 2.09
N GLN A 207 -19.40 -22.39 2.48
CA GLN A 207 -19.73 -23.68 3.11
C GLN A 207 -19.38 -24.84 2.17
N GLU A 208 -19.80 -24.78 0.91
CA GLU A 208 -19.50 -25.81 -0.09
C GLU A 208 -17.98 -26.02 -0.27
N VAL A 209 -17.25 -24.91 -0.39
CA VAL A 209 -15.80 -24.93 -0.63
C VAL A 209 -15.04 -25.43 0.60
N GLU A 210 -15.47 -25.03 1.80
CA GLU A 210 -14.84 -25.43 3.06
C GLU A 210 -15.07 -26.91 3.37
N GLU A 211 -16.28 -27.43 3.11
CA GLU A 211 -16.57 -28.86 3.22
C GLU A 211 -15.70 -29.71 2.29
N ALA A 212 -15.57 -29.29 1.02
CA ALA A 212 -14.70 -29.95 0.05
C ALA A 212 -13.23 -29.93 0.50
N PHE A 213 -12.78 -28.82 1.10
CA PHE A 213 -11.43 -28.70 1.66
C PHE A 213 -11.20 -29.67 2.83
N GLN A 214 -12.12 -29.74 3.78
CA GLN A 214 -12.02 -30.63 4.93
C GLN A 214 -12.03 -32.11 4.51
N HIS A 215 -12.82 -32.47 3.51
CA HIS A 215 -12.85 -33.84 2.97
C HIS A 215 -11.51 -34.26 2.36
N LYS A 216 -10.92 -33.39 1.52
CA LYS A 216 -9.59 -33.64 0.92
C LYS A 216 -8.51 -33.79 1.99
N ARG A 217 -8.57 -32.99 3.05
CA ARG A 217 -7.62 -33.05 4.17
C ARG A 217 -7.73 -34.34 4.98
N LYS A 218 -8.95 -34.80 5.29
CA LYS A 218 -9.17 -36.08 5.99
C LYS A 218 -8.60 -37.26 5.21
N LYS A 219 -8.72 -37.26 3.87
CA LYS A 219 -8.12 -38.30 3.01
C LYS A 219 -6.59 -38.33 3.07
N LYS A 220 -5.91 -37.17 3.17
CA LYS A 220 -4.44 -37.08 3.20
C LYS A 220 -3.81 -37.56 4.53
N LYS A 221 -4.58 -37.60 5.62
CA LYS A 221 -4.11 -38.05 6.94
C LYS A 221 -4.27 -39.55 7.18
N ARG A 222 -4.94 -40.27 6.30
CA ARG A 222 -5.12 -41.73 6.33
C ARG A 222 -4.06 -42.39 5.47
#